data_AF-A0A388PSS6-F1
#
_entry.id   AF-A0A388PSS6-F1
#
_cell.length_a   1.000
_cell.length_b   1.000
_cell.length_c   1.000
_cell.angle_alpha   90.00
_cell.angle_beta   90.00
_cell.angle_gamma   90.00
#
_symmetry.space_group_name_H-M   'P 1'
#
loop_
_entity.id
_entity.type
_entity.pdbx_description
1 polymer ?
#
loop_
_entity_poly.entity_id
_entity_poly.type
_entity_poly.pdbx_seq_one_letter_code
_entity_poly.pdbx_strand_id
1 'polypeptide(L)'
;MSGWKSAANSLQEKSLGGTDIELGVPLPYMNWAKVYGRGFIWRSLEGASDLKGTDVSLRAAPPILPGLAIEGGRRTYTDSTPDENFLRISYNLADMNAAKPSQPWFSEKAYSLDSMESRRYDKVRRENLIVKQVQENTLTVITR
;
A
#
# COMPACT_ATOMS: atom_id res chain seq x y z
N MET A 1 -1.00 2.83 -23.51
CA MET A 1 -1.48 1.57 -22.91
C MET A 1 -1.06 0.43 -23.83
N SER A 2 -0.42 -0.62 -23.30
CA SER A 2 0.03 -1.76 -24.11
C SER A 2 -1.04 -2.84 -24.21
N GLY A 3 -1.21 -3.42 -25.40
CA GLY A 3 -2.05 -4.61 -25.61
C GLY A 3 -1.44 -5.88 -25.02
N TRP A 4 -2.02 -7.03 -25.35
CA TRP A 4 -1.48 -8.35 -25.00
C TRP A 4 -0.02 -8.47 -25.44
N LYS A 5 0.86 -8.91 -24.52
CA LYS A 5 2.26 -9.20 -24.82
C LYS A 5 2.60 -10.59 -24.30
N SER A 6 3.40 -11.34 -25.08
CA SER A 6 3.92 -12.63 -24.64
C SER A 6 4.82 -12.47 -23.42
N ALA A 7 4.50 -13.21 -22.37
CA ALA A 7 5.29 -13.38 -21.17
C ALA A 7 6.49 -14.29 -21.44
N ALA A 8 7.43 -14.31 -20.49
CA ALA A 8 8.60 -15.18 -20.53
C ALA A 8 8.25 -16.69 -20.58
N ASN A 9 7.00 -17.06 -20.26
CA ASN A 9 6.51 -18.44 -20.27
C ASN A 9 5.60 -18.75 -21.49
N SER A 10 5.74 -18.00 -22.60
CA SER A 10 4.94 -18.14 -23.83
C SER A 10 3.43 -17.85 -23.70
N LEU A 11 2.94 -17.49 -22.52
CA LEU A 11 1.55 -17.11 -22.26
C LEU A 11 1.34 -15.61 -22.50
N GLN A 12 0.16 -15.19 -22.94
CA GLN A 12 -0.13 -13.76 -23.13
C GLN A 12 -0.47 -13.10 -21.77
N GLU A 13 0.18 -11.96 -21.49
CA GLU A 13 -0.06 -11.11 -20.33
C GLU A 13 -0.66 -9.76 -20.76
N LYS A 14 -1.61 -9.24 -19.98
CA LYS A 14 -2.13 -7.88 -20.15
C LYS A 14 -2.32 -7.20 -18.80
N SER A 15 -2.01 -5.90 -18.74
CA SER A 15 -2.23 -5.08 -17.56
C SER A 15 -3.72 -4.90 -17.33
N LEU A 16 -4.18 -5.18 -16.12
CA LEU A 16 -5.56 -4.91 -15.73
C LEU A 16 -5.73 -3.45 -15.35
N GLY A 17 -6.88 -2.90 -15.74
CA GLY A 17 -7.35 -1.63 -15.20
C GLY A 17 -8.00 -1.87 -13.85
N GLY A 18 -7.83 -0.93 -12.92
CA GLY A 18 -8.50 -0.99 -11.63
C GLY A 18 -8.53 0.35 -10.94
N THR A 19 -9.18 0.37 -9.79
CA THR A 19 -9.26 1.55 -8.92
C THR A 19 -9.10 1.09 -7.48
N ASP A 20 -8.27 1.81 -6.75
CA ASP A 20 -8.08 1.65 -5.32
C ASP A 20 -8.42 2.93 -4.56
N ILE A 21 -8.87 2.77 -3.32
CA ILE A 21 -9.10 3.86 -2.38
C ILE A 21 -8.43 3.50 -1.06
N GLU A 22 -7.58 4.38 -0.55
CA GLU A 22 -6.87 4.21 0.74
C GLU A 22 -7.28 5.33 1.70
N LEU A 23 -7.62 4.96 2.92
CA LEU A 23 -7.90 5.88 4.03
C LEU A 23 -6.98 5.54 5.19
N GLY A 24 -6.40 6.57 5.80
CA GLY A 24 -5.43 6.42 6.89
C GLY A 24 -5.73 7.32 8.07
N VAL A 25 -5.76 6.75 9.27
CA VAL A 25 -5.98 7.49 10.52
C VAL A 25 -4.82 7.25 11.50
N PRO A 26 -4.27 8.30 12.13
CA PRO A 26 -3.28 8.14 13.20
C PRO A 26 -3.92 7.57 14.46
N LEU A 27 -3.14 6.81 15.23
CA LEU A 27 -3.58 6.31 16.52
C LEU A 27 -3.62 7.46 17.55
N PRO A 28 -4.68 7.55 18.38
CA PRO A 28 -4.76 8.53 19.45
C PRO A 28 -3.53 8.44 20.37
N TYR A 29 -2.93 9.59 20.69
CA TYR A 29 -1.74 9.73 21.55
C TYR A 29 -0.46 9.11 20.96
N MET A 30 -0.56 8.30 19.90
CA MET A 30 0.55 7.66 19.19
C MET A 30 0.54 8.09 17.73
N ASN A 31 0.76 9.38 17.47
CA ASN A 31 0.77 9.95 16.12
C ASN A 31 1.85 9.35 15.19
N TRP A 32 2.84 8.65 15.75
CA TRP A 32 3.84 7.88 15.03
C TRP A 32 3.29 6.58 14.42
N ALA A 33 2.14 6.09 14.90
CA ALA A 33 1.45 4.93 14.39
C ALA A 33 0.16 5.33 13.65
N LYS A 34 -0.13 4.67 12.52
CA LYS A 34 -1.29 4.94 11.67
C LYS A 34 -1.91 3.63 11.20
N VAL A 35 -3.23 3.56 11.25
CA VAL A 35 -4.00 2.47 10.66
C VAL A 35 -4.48 2.89 9.29
N TYR A 36 -4.36 2.00 8.32
CA TYR A 36 -4.85 2.18 6.96
C TYR A 36 -5.86 1.11 6.61
N GLY A 37 -6.93 1.54 5.94
CA GLY A 37 -7.86 0.67 5.24
C GLY A 37 -7.81 1.01 3.75
N ARG A 38 -7.62 0.00 2.90
CA ARG A 38 -7.63 0.17 1.44
C ARG A 38 -8.60 -0.80 0.81
N GLY A 39 -9.52 -0.31 0.00
CA GLY A 39 -10.38 -1.12 -0.86
C GLY A 39 -9.87 -1.07 -2.30
N PHE A 40 -9.80 -2.22 -2.99
CA PHE A 40 -9.35 -2.26 -4.38
C PHE A 40 -10.28 -3.14 -5.23
N ILE A 41 -10.45 -2.72 -6.48
CA ILE A 41 -11.18 -3.47 -7.51
C ILE A 41 -10.36 -3.45 -8.79
N TRP A 42 -10.00 -4.63 -9.27
CA TRP A 42 -9.35 -4.83 -10.56
C TRP A 42 -10.34 -5.50 -11.50
N ARG A 43 -10.60 -4.85 -12.63
CA ARG A 43 -11.54 -5.37 -13.64
C ARG A 43 -10.81 -6.34 -14.54
N SER A 44 -11.30 -7.57 -14.57
CA SER A 44 -10.74 -8.63 -15.39
C SER A 44 -11.21 -8.49 -16.84
N LEU A 45 -10.38 -8.96 -17.78
CA LEU A 45 -10.71 -8.95 -19.20
C LEU A 45 -11.14 -10.36 -19.63
N GLU A 46 -11.99 -10.44 -20.65
CA GLU A 46 -12.41 -11.71 -21.30
C GLU A 46 -13.21 -12.67 -20.38
N GLY A 47 -14.11 -12.15 -19.53
CA GLY A 47 -15.11 -12.96 -18.82
C GLY A 47 -14.63 -13.67 -17.56
N ALA A 48 -13.39 -13.44 -17.13
CA ALA A 48 -12.87 -13.86 -15.83
C ALA A 48 -13.50 -13.02 -14.69
N SER A 49 -13.56 -13.58 -13.48
CA SER A 49 -14.11 -12.90 -12.29
C SER A 49 -13.29 -11.65 -11.93
N ASP A 50 -13.95 -10.54 -11.58
CA ASP A 50 -13.26 -9.33 -11.11
C ASP A 50 -12.56 -9.58 -9.77
N LEU A 51 -11.30 -9.16 -9.64
CA LEU A 51 -10.55 -9.30 -8.39
C LEU A 51 -10.84 -8.11 -7.48
N LYS A 52 -11.52 -8.37 -6.37
CA LYS A 52 -11.86 -7.37 -5.35
C LYS A 52 -11.38 -7.78 -3.97
N GLY A 53 -10.93 -6.80 -3.19
CA GLY A 53 -10.43 -7.08 -1.85
C GLY A 53 -10.30 -5.83 -0.99
N THR A 54 -10.02 -6.09 0.29
CA THR A 54 -9.76 -5.06 1.30
C THR A 54 -8.46 -5.37 2.01
N ASP A 55 -7.63 -4.35 2.17
CA ASP A 55 -6.40 -4.38 2.96
C ASP A 55 -6.60 -3.59 4.23
N VAL A 56 -6.13 -4.15 5.33
CA VAL A 56 -6.01 -3.45 6.61
C VAL A 56 -4.55 -3.51 7.03
N SER A 57 -3.93 -2.35 7.26
CA SER A 57 -2.52 -2.29 7.68
C SER A 57 -2.28 -1.31 8.82
N LEU A 58 -1.31 -1.66 9.65
CA LEU A 58 -0.77 -0.81 10.71
C LEU A 58 0.64 -0.38 10.30
N ARG A 59 0.86 0.93 10.21
CA ARG A 59 2.16 1.53 9.96
C ARG A 59 2.68 2.21 11.22
N ALA A 60 3.90 1.89 11.61
CA ALA A 60 4.64 2.53 12.69
C ALA A 60 5.87 3.26 12.13
N ALA A 61 6.04 4.53 12.48
CA ALA A 61 7.20 5.35 12.13
C ALA A 61 7.81 5.94 13.42
N PRO A 62 8.68 5.19 14.12
CA PRO A 62 9.16 5.56 15.46
C PRO A 62 9.87 6.94 15.46
N PRO A 63 9.63 7.79 16.47
CA PRO A 63 10.23 9.13 16.52
C PRO A 63 11.75 9.10 16.72
N ILE A 64 12.29 8.00 17.29
CA ILE A 64 13.72 7.80 17.54
C ILE A 64 14.55 7.60 16.26
N LEU A 65 13.93 7.15 15.17
CA LEU A 65 14.61 6.84 13.91
C LEU A 65 13.89 7.53 12.75
N PRO A 66 14.13 8.84 12.54
CA PRO A 66 13.55 9.59 11.44
C PRO A 66 13.82 8.90 10.10
N GLY A 67 12.77 8.71 9.30
CA GLY A 67 12.85 8.08 7.99
C GLY A 67 12.58 6.57 7.99
N LEU A 68 12.63 5.87 9.13
CA LEU A 68 12.22 4.47 9.22
C LEU A 68 10.69 4.35 9.38
N ALA A 69 10.07 3.52 8.56
CA ALA A 69 8.68 3.14 8.71
C ALA A 69 8.51 1.63 8.49
N ILE A 70 7.77 1.00 9.39
CA ILE A 70 7.41 -0.41 9.33
C ILE A 70 5.90 -0.47 9.14
N GLU A 71 5.43 -1.30 8.23
CA GLU A 71 4.01 -1.52 7.98
C GLU A 71 3.72 -3.00 7.92
N GLY A 72 2.82 -3.46 8.77
CA GLY A 72 2.31 -4.83 8.77
C GLY A 72 0.82 -4.80 8.46
N GLY A 73 0.35 -5.68 7.60
CA GLY A 73 -1.06 -5.71 7.24
C GLY A 73 -1.53 -7.06 6.74
N ARG A 74 -2.84 -7.17 6.64
CA ARG A 74 -3.53 -8.31 6.05
C ARG A 74 -4.37 -7.83 4.89
N ARG A 75 -4.23 -8.52 3.76
CA ARG A 75 -5.03 -8.40 2.57
C ARG A 75 -6.04 -9.53 2.57
N THR A 76 -7.30 -9.17 2.44
CA THR A 76 -8.42 -10.10 2.36
C THR A 76 -9.09 -9.96 1.01
N TYR A 77 -9.35 -11.10 0.37
CA TYR A 77 -10.01 -11.16 -0.92
C TYR A 77 -11.47 -11.57 -0.71
N THR A 78 -12.40 -10.98 -1.47
CA THR A 78 -13.82 -11.36 -1.35
C THR A 78 -14.13 -12.68 -2.05
N ASP A 79 -13.28 -13.07 -3.00
CA ASP A 79 -13.42 -14.34 -3.73
C ASP A 79 -12.68 -15.48 -2.99
N SER A 80 -12.68 -16.68 -3.56
CA SER A 80 -12.03 -17.90 -3.00
C SER A 80 -10.49 -17.86 -2.99
N THR A 81 -9.89 -16.67 -3.08
CA THR A 81 -8.45 -16.45 -3.01
C THR A 81 -8.03 -16.40 -1.53
N PRO A 82 -6.92 -17.08 -1.14
CA PRO A 82 -6.46 -17.06 0.23
C PRO A 82 -6.02 -15.66 0.67
N ASP A 83 -6.29 -15.33 1.93
CA ASP A 83 -5.81 -14.08 2.54
C ASP A 83 -4.28 -14.03 2.60
N GLU A 84 -3.73 -12.84 2.41
CA GLU A 84 -2.29 -12.60 2.40
C GLU A 84 -1.88 -11.70 3.56
N ASN A 85 -0.80 -12.05 4.26
CA ASN A 85 -0.17 -11.17 5.23
C ASN A 85 1.08 -10.55 4.62
N PHE A 86 1.29 -9.26 4.83
CA PHE A 86 2.47 -8.56 4.33
C PHE A 86 3.18 -7.80 5.44
N LEU A 87 4.51 -7.73 5.31
CA LEU A 87 5.38 -6.89 6.12
C LEU A 87 6.22 -6.03 5.17
N ARG A 88 6.14 -4.71 5.33
CA ARG A 88 6.89 -3.73 4.56
C ARG A 88 7.77 -2.91 5.48
N ILE A 89 9.05 -2.90 5.19
CA ILE A 89 10.03 -2.03 5.84
C ILE A 89 10.43 -0.97 4.81
N SER A 90 10.37 0.30 5.19
CA SER A 90 10.68 1.43 4.31
C SER A 90 11.61 2.37 5.03
N TYR A 91 12.65 2.82 4.33
CA TYR A 91 13.63 3.76 4.85
C TYR A 91 13.77 4.95 3.90
N ASN A 92 13.52 6.16 4.39
CA ASN A 92 13.61 7.40 3.63
C ASN A 92 14.90 8.15 3.99
N LEU A 93 15.84 8.20 3.04
CA LEU A 93 17.14 8.87 3.21
C LEU A 93 17.02 10.41 3.30
N ALA A 94 16.02 11.01 2.65
CA ALA A 94 15.83 12.47 2.69
C ALA A 94 15.35 12.94 4.08
N ASP A 95 14.62 12.08 4.79
CA ASP A 95 14.12 12.35 6.15
C ASP A 95 15.18 12.20 7.23
N MET A 96 16.36 11.64 6.93
CA MET A 96 17.45 11.48 7.91
C MET A 96 18.03 12.83 8.34
N ASN A 97 18.14 13.78 7.41
CA ASN A 97 18.69 15.11 7.64
C ASN A 97 17.61 16.16 7.90
N ALA A 98 16.33 15.79 7.80
CA ALA A 98 15.24 16.68 8.14
C ALA A 98 15.23 16.86 9.66
N ALA A 99 15.49 18.08 10.13
CA ALA A 99 15.37 18.45 11.53
C ALA A 99 13.89 18.36 11.96
N LYS A 100 13.42 17.16 12.29
CA LYS A 100 12.10 16.93 12.85
C LYS A 100 12.19 17.15 14.36
N PRO A 101 11.27 17.94 14.96
CA PRO A 101 11.25 18.07 16.40
C PRO A 101 11.06 16.69 17.04
N SER A 102 11.86 16.40 18.08
CA SER A 102 11.76 15.15 18.83
C SER A 102 10.32 15.00 19.36
N GLN A 103 9.58 14.04 18.82
CA GLN A 103 8.22 13.75 19.26
C GLN A 103 8.27 12.70 20.38
N PRO A 104 7.55 12.89 21.49
CA PRO A 104 7.47 11.88 22.54
C PRO A 104 6.76 10.62 22.01
N TRP A 105 7.06 9.47 22.62
CA TRP A 105 6.40 8.19 22.29
C TRP A 105 4.89 8.25 22.54
N PHE A 106 4.47 9.03 23.52
CA PHE A 106 3.07 9.35 23.80
C PHE A 106 2.92 10.87 23.79
N SER A 107 2.04 11.37 22.93
CA SER A 107 1.67 12.78 22.90
C SER A 107 0.64 13.06 24.00
N GLU A 108 0.64 14.26 24.57
CA GLU A 108 -0.43 14.72 25.47
C GLU A 108 -1.76 14.94 24.72
N LYS A 109 -1.70 15.10 23.39
CA LYS A 109 -2.86 15.30 22.52
C LYS A 109 -3.14 14.04 21.71
N ALA A 110 -4.42 13.68 21.60
CA ALA A 110 -4.86 12.55 20.80
C ALA A 110 -4.43 12.69 19.33
N TYR A 111 -4.51 13.91 18.77
CA TYR A 111 -4.11 14.22 17.41
C TYR A 111 -3.19 15.45 17.37
N SER A 112 -2.02 15.32 16.74
CA SER A 112 -1.16 16.47 16.42
C SER A 112 -1.58 17.04 15.07
N LEU A 113 -2.13 18.25 15.06
CA LEU A 113 -2.40 19.01 13.84
C LEU A 113 -1.11 19.69 13.38
N ASP A 114 -0.22 18.91 12.77
CA ASP A 114 1.01 19.44 12.17
C ASP A 114 0.74 20.00 10.76
N SER A 115 1.49 21.04 10.40
CA SER A 115 1.44 21.64 9.06
C SER A 115 1.72 20.59 7.98
N MET A 116 0.90 20.59 6.93
CA MET A 116 1.09 19.73 5.75
C MET A 116 2.27 20.17 4.86
N GLU A 117 2.90 21.31 5.17
CA GLU A 117 4.02 21.87 4.40
C GLU A 117 5.19 20.88 4.26
N SER A 118 5.56 20.21 5.35
CA SER A 118 6.65 19.22 5.36
C SER A 118 6.29 17.91 4.64
N ARG A 119 4.99 17.63 4.43
CA ARG A 119 4.50 16.45 3.70
C ARG A 119 4.35 16.67 2.19
N ARG A 120 4.66 17.88 1.68
CA ARG A 120 4.56 18.19 0.25
C ARG A 120 5.43 17.27 -0.62
N TYR A 121 6.56 16.82 -0.10
CA TYR A 121 7.50 15.96 -0.79
C TYR A 121 7.31 14.47 -0.47
N ASP A 122 6.30 14.13 0.33
CA ASP A 122 6.00 12.73 0.61
C ASP A 122 5.59 12.03 -0.69
N LYS A 123 6.12 10.82 -0.89
CA LYS A 123 5.77 10.01 -2.05
C LYS A 123 4.28 9.68 -2.03
N VAL A 124 3.63 9.83 -3.19
CA VAL A 124 2.22 9.43 -3.36
C VAL A 124 2.05 7.95 -2.97
N ARG A 125 1.13 7.71 -2.04
CA ARG A 125 0.73 6.35 -1.66
C ARG A 125 -0.20 5.81 -2.74
N ARG A 126 0.35 4.94 -3.59
CA ARG A 126 -0.37 4.22 -4.64
C ARG A 126 0.24 2.84 -4.82
N GLU A 127 -0.56 1.91 -5.32
CA GLU A 127 -0.04 0.66 -5.87
C GLU A 127 0.84 1.00 -7.10
N ASN A 128 2.14 0.76 -6.99
CA ASN A 128 3.07 0.95 -8.13
C ASN A 128 3.30 -0.37 -8.89
N LEU A 129 2.82 -1.49 -8.35
CA LEU A 129 2.89 -2.78 -9.02
C LEU A 129 1.80 -2.84 -10.09
N ILE A 130 2.17 -3.26 -11.30
CA ILE A 130 1.22 -3.48 -12.39
C ILE A 130 0.61 -4.86 -12.19
N VAL A 131 -0.67 -4.92 -11.85
CA VAL A 131 -1.44 -6.16 -11.81
C VAL A 131 -1.68 -6.66 -13.23
N LYS A 132 -1.41 -7.94 -13.47
CA LYS A 132 -1.51 -8.57 -14.79
C LYS A 132 -2.44 -9.78 -14.76
N GLN A 133 -3.10 -10.05 -15.88
CA GLN A 133 -3.81 -11.30 -16.14
C GLN A 133 -3.02 -12.13 -17.14
N VAL A 134 -2.93 -13.44 -16.88
CA VAL A 134 -2.39 -14.45 -17.80
C VAL A 134 -3.56 -15.17 -18.47
N GLN A 135 -3.48 -15.41 -19.78
CA GLN A 135 -4.59 -15.94 -20.59
C GLN A 135 -5.13 -17.32 -20.15
N GLU A 136 -4.44 -18.04 -19.27
CA GLU A 136 -4.88 -19.32 -18.70
C GLU A 136 -5.82 -19.13 -17.49
N ASN A 137 -6.96 -18.44 -17.69
CA ASN A 137 -8.11 -18.29 -16.76
C ASN A 137 -7.86 -17.88 -15.29
N THR A 138 -6.61 -17.70 -14.87
CA THR A 138 -6.20 -17.49 -13.48
C THR A 138 -5.54 -16.13 -13.38
N LEU A 139 -6.14 -15.28 -12.55
CA LEU A 139 -5.58 -13.97 -12.22
C LEU A 139 -4.42 -14.19 -11.25
N THR A 140 -3.20 -14.10 -11.78
CA THR A 140 -2.00 -14.19 -10.95
C THR A 140 -1.44 -12.78 -10.73
N VAL A 141 -1.51 -12.30 -9.49
CA VAL A 141 -0.77 -11.10 -9.09
C VAL A 141 0.71 -11.48 -9.03
N ILE A 142 1.45 -11.22 -10.11
CA ILE A 142 2.90 -11.48 -10.13
C ILE A 142 3.61 -10.31 -9.43
N THR A 143 3.98 -10.56 -8.18
CA THR A 143 4.96 -9.76 -7.44
C THR A 143 6.35 -10.09 -7.99
N ARG A 144 7.04 -9.13 -8.59
CA ARG A 144 8.49 -9.22 -8.87
C ARG A 144 9.24 -8.32 -7.91
#